data_AF-A0A1I2HWT4-F1
#
_entry.id   AF-A0A1I2HWT4-F1
#
_cell.length_a   1.000
_cell.length_b   1.000
_cell.length_c   1.000
_cell.angle_alpha   90.00
_cell.angle_beta   90.00
_cell.angle_gamma   90.00
#
_symmetry.space_group_name_H-M   'P 1'
#
loop_
_entity.id
_entity.type
_entity.pdbx_description
1 polymer ?
#
loop_
_entity_poly.entity_id
_entity_poly.type
_entity_poly.pdbx_seq_one_letter_code
_entity_poly.pdbx_strand_id
1 'polypeptide(L)'
;MFAGLGLPGLAHAANGGHPRTPVVWPDGVACMTVIDRSQSSTLQFDYAIPYEDTELTPDELPTSRRHQFIAFCRDDSPQTPPPVWLSWTDANLWLDWAAEKMIDAAVIEDDDVLETHPLYKDCFVRITADDERRPITEAEAMKPVVWDTTGLPAGAWRIDGYTWEPELNRWSRRPGVVHVVDDPDPASAPPAAALTNPEGAFVFPGESYVLEGCARAMPGSTITGYWALADTLEWQQFASEPLTGESISLAFTPPPEIAPDFVVLRVDITDPMQRTYSTYPVSLLSVLEPAGTSTGGCSDSGSFLQGDETCGTSGSTTDGDTPTTDASAGPGASTSSSSTGDEATTAPGTGTEPSGCGCRSGGGSAGWAALLLLGFARRRRVTRA
;
A
#
# COMPACT_ATOMS: atom_id res chain seq x y z
N MET A 1 -5.62 -22.00 -55.14
CA MET A 1 -6.12 -21.95 -53.74
C MET A 1 -4.89 -21.76 -52.87
N PHE A 2 -4.54 -20.51 -52.54
CA PHE A 2 -3.36 -20.22 -51.74
C PHE A 2 -3.72 -20.36 -50.26
N ALA A 3 -3.11 -21.34 -49.60
CA ALA A 3 -3.14 -21.46 -48.15
C ALA A 3 -2.22 -20.37 -47.58
N GLY A 4 -2.82 -19.35 -46.97
CA GLY A 4 -2.08 -18.35 -46.20
C GLY A 4 -1.60 -18.97 -44.91
N LEU A 5 -0.29 -19.21 -44.81
CA LEU A 5 0.39 -19.49 -43.56
C LEU A 5 0.30 -18.22 -42.70
N GLY A 6 -0.62 -18.21 -41.72
CA GLY A 6 -0.61 -17.21 -40.66
C GLY A 6 0.66 -17.36 -39.86
N LEU A 7 1.51 -16.33 -39.86
CA LEU A 7 2.64 -16.26 -38.94
C LEU A 7 2.08 -16.25 -37.51
N PRO A 8 2.70 -16.98 -36.57
CA PRO A 8 2.33 -16.88 -35.16
C PRO A 8 2.58 -15.43 -34.73
N GLY A 9 1.53 -14.76 -34.26
CA GLY A 9 1.67 -13.49 -33.57
C GLY A 9 2.60 -13.73 -32.38
N LEU A 10 3.64 -12.91 -32.25
CA LEU A 10 4.41 -12.85 -31.02
C LEU A 10 3.40 -12.47 -29.93
N ALA A 11 3.07 -13.40 -29.04
CA ALA A 11 2.45 -13.05 -27.77
C ALA A 11 3.48 -12.18 -27.05
N HIS A 12 3.30 -10.86 -27.11
CA HIS A 12 4.00 -10.00 -26.18
C HIS A 12 3.44 -10.37 -24.81
N ALA A 13 4.33 -10.67 -23.86
CA ALA A 13 3.99 -10.70 -22.46
C ALA A 13 3.66 -9.25 -22.07
N ALA A 14 2.50 -8.80 -22.54
CA ALA A 14 2.13 -7.43 -22.44
C ALA A 14 1.83 -7.15 -20.99
N ASN A 15 2.45 -6.07 -20.52
CA ASN A 15 2.07 -5.39 -19.31
C ASN A 15 2.37 -6.08 -17.96
N GLY A 16 2.92 -7.29 -17.90
CA GLY A 16 3.35 -7.86 -16.62
C GLY A 16 4.57 -7.17 -15.99
N GLY A 17 5.34 -6.40 -16.77
CA GLY A 17 6.63 -5.85 -16.35
C GLY A 17 6.70 -4.33 -16.13
N HIS A 18 5.73 -3.54 -16.61
CA HIS A 18 5.74 -2.09 -16.37
C HIS A 18 5.13 -1.80 -15.00
N PRO A 19 5.80 -1.05 -14.12
CA PRO A 19 5.19 -0.63 -12.86
C PRO A 19 3.94 0.19 -13.14
N ARG A 20 2.88 -0.01 -12.35
CA ARG A 20 1.66 0.80 -12.48
C ARG A 20 1.87 2.14 -11.84
N THR A 21 1.18 3.14 -12.36
CA THR A 21 1.32 4.54 -11.94
C THR A 21 0.19 4.91 -10.98
N PRO A 22 0.40 4.78 -9.65
CA PRO A 22 -0.63 5.13 -8.68
C PRO A 22 -0.85 6.64 -8.61
N VAL A 23 -1.97 7.02 -8.00
CA VAL A 23 -2.14 8.37 -7.45
C VAL A 23 -1.16 8.54 -6.28
N VAL A 24 -0.42 9.65 -6.28
CA VAL A 24 0.43 10.07 -5.16
C VAL A 24 -0.21 11.26 -4.48
N TRP A 25 -0.44 11.16 -3.18
CA TRP A 25 -1.02 12.25 -2.41
C TRP A 25 0.07 13.22 -1.95
N PRO A 26 -0.19 14.54 -1.91
CA PRO A 26 0.80 15.51 -1.45
C PRO A 26 1.26 15.22 -0.01
N ASP A 27 2.52 15.54 0.28
CA ASP A 27 2.97 15.60 1.66
C ASP A 27 2.18 16.68 2.42
N GLY A 28 1.92 16.44 3.70
CA GLY A 28 1.22 17.41 4.55
C GLY A 28 -0.28 17.55 4.28
N VAL A 29 -0.91 16.58 3.61
CA VAL A 29 -2.38 16.46 3.61
C VAL A 29 -2.90 16.53 5.04
N ALA A 30 -3.84 17.47 5.29
CA ALA A 30 -4.40 17.66 6.62
C ALA A 30 -5.07 16.38 7.14
N CYS A 31 -4.83 16.06 8.41
CA CYS A 31 -5.45 14.91 9.07
C CYS A 31 -6.99 14.94 8.96
N MET A 32 -7.61 16.14 9.09
CA MET A 32 -9.03 16.32 8.85
C MET A 32 -9.29 17.58 8.03
N THR A 33 -10.21 17.48 7.08
CA THR A 33 -10.76 18.62 6.34
C THR A 33 -12.25 18.73 6.64
N VAL A 34 -12.69 19.83 7.25
CA VAL A 34 -14.11 20.05 7.53
C VAL A 34 -14.76 20.83 6.40
N ILE A 35 -15.83 20.30 5.82
CA ILE A 35 -16.67 21.00 4.85
C ILE A 35 -17.95 21.42 5.55
N ASP A 36 -18.05 22.71 5.87
CA ASP A 36 -19.28 23.32 6.35
C ASP A 36 -20.13 23.79 5.16
N ARG A 37 -21.18 23.01 4.85
CA ARG A 37 -22.04 23.26 3.68
C ARG A 37 -22.85 24.55 3.79
N SER A 38 -22.94 25.16 4.98
CA SER A 38 -23.53 26.50 5.13
C SER A 38 -22.62 27.59 4.55
N GLN A 39 -21.33 27.32 4.38
CA GLN A 39 -20.33 28.24 3.83
C GLN A 39 -19.92 27.85 2.40
N SER A 40 -19.57 26.59 2.18
CA SER A 40 -19.21 26.02 0.88
C SER A 40 -19.45 24.52 0.89
N SER A 41 -20.08 24.00 -0.17
CA SER A 41 -20.27 22.56 -0.37
C SER A 41 -19.21 21.94 -1.27
N THR A 42 -18.18 22.69 -1.68
CA THR A 42 -17.15 22.19 -2.59
C THR A 42 -15.81 22.03 -1.90
N LEU A 43 -15.16 20.89 -2.11
CA LEU A 43 -13.76 20.65 -1.77
C LEU A 43 -12.92 20.62 -3.04
N GLN A 44 -11.75 21.26 -2.99
CA GLN A 44 -10.70 21.07 -3.99
C GLN A 44 -9.54 20.34 -3.35
N PHE A 45 -8.96 19.37 -4.06
CA PHE A 45 -7.76 18.68 -3.62
C PHE A 45 -6.86 18.35 -4.80
N ASP A 46 -5.57 18.30 -4.49
CA ASP A 46 -4.51 18.01 -5.46
C ASP A 46 -4.02 16.57 -5.31
N TYR A 47 -3.43 16.06 -6.37
CA TYR A 47 -2.62 14.83 -6.36
C TYR A 47 -1.48 14.97 -7.36
N ALA A 48 -0.52 14.06 -7.26
CA ALA A 48 0.61 13.93 -8.15
C ALA A 48 0.65 12.51 -8.75
N ILE A 49 1.52 12.34 -9.73
CA ILE A 49 1.85 11.05 -10.33
C ILE A 49 3.38 10.89 -10.30
N PRO A 50 3.90 9.67 -10.14
CA PRO A 50 5.36 9.46 -10.12
C PRO A 50 6.00 9.63 -11.50
N TYR A 51 5.24 9.40 -12.57
CA TYR A 51 5.63 9.58 -13.98
C TYR A 51 4.36 9.57 -14.86
N GLU A 52 4.45 10.02 -16.11
CA GLU A 52 3.34 9.93 -17.07
C GLU A 52 3.15 8.50 -17.59
N ASP A 53 1.90 8.11 -17.83
CA ASP A 53 1.56 6.75 -18.22
C ASP A 53 0.41 6.74 -19.24
N THR A 54 0.78 6.88 -20.51
CA THR A 54 -0.19 7.02 -21.61
C THR A 54 0.02 6.03 -22.76
N GLU A 55 1.13 5.30 -22.76
CA GLU A 55 1.54 4.43 -23.88
C GLU A 55 0.90 3.05 -23.86
N LEU A 56 -0.29 2.91 -24.43
CA LEU A 56 -0.99 1.62 -24.51
C LEU A 56 -0.34 0.64 -25.48
N THR A 57 -0.13 -0.59 -25.02
CA THR A 57 0.22 -1.74 -25.86
C THR A 57 -1.02 -2.33 -26.54
N PRO A 58 -0.86 -3.10 -27.63
CA PRO A 58 -2.00 -3.73 -28.33
C PRO A 58 -2.83 -4.71 -27.48
N ASP A 59 -2.27 -5.16 -26.37
CA ASP A 59 -2.85 -6.11 -25.44
C ASP A 59 -3.41 -5.42 -24.18
N GLU A 60 -3.67 -4.12 -24.28
CA GLU A 60 -4.37 -3.35 -23.26
C GLU A 60 -5.72 -2.86 -23.74
N LEU A 61 -6.63 -2.67 -22.78
CA LEU A 61 -7.90 -2.04 -23.03
C LEU A 61 -7.69 -0.56 -23.43
N PRO A 62 -8.26 -0.06 -24.54
CA PRO A 62 -8.01 1.30 -25.01
C PRO A 62 -8.37 2.44 -24.04
N THR A 63 -9.23 2.15 -23.06
CA THR A 63 -9.67 3.12 -22.06
C THR A 63 -8.91 3.01 -20.74
N SER A 64 -7.92 2.10 -20.62
CA SER A 64 -7.10 1.93 -19.42
C SER A 64 -6.13 3.11 -19.19
N ARG A 65 -5.34 3.03 -18.12
CA ARG A 65 -4.36 4.02 -17.67
C ARG A 65 -5.01 5.36 -17.39
N ARG A 66 -5.97 5.33 -16.49
CA ARG A 66 -6.70 6.52 -16.04
C ARG A 66 -6.84 6.54 -14.52
N HIS A 67 -6.89 7.73 -13.96
CA HIS A 67 -7.24 7.94 -12.55
C HIS A 67 -8.70 8.36 -12.40
N GLN A 68 -9.33 7.87 -11.35
CA GLN A 68 -10.66 8.26 -10.89
C GLN A 68 -10.62 8.47 -9.38
N PHE A 69 -11.48 9.32 -8.85
CA PHE A 69 -11.53 9.62 -7.42
C PHE A 69 -12.86 9.20 -6.84
N ILE A 70 -12.81 8.49 -5.71
CA ILE A 70 -13.98 7.91 -5.04
C ILE A 70 -13.94 8.34 -3.57
N ALA A 71 -15.10 8.66 -3.00
CA ALA A 71 -15.23 8.88 -1.57
C ALA A 71 -16.04 7.73 -0.93
N PHE A 72 -15.60 7.26 0.22
CA PHE A 72 -16.23 6.20 1.02
C PHE A 72 -16.80 6.76 2.32
N CYS A 73 -17.99 6.33 2.71
CA CYS A 73 -18.64 6.79 3.94
C CYS A 73 -18.09 6.13 5.22
N ARG A 74 -17.06 5.30 5.06
CA ARG A 74 -16.39 4.50 6.10
C ARG A 74 -14.90 4.47 5.85
N ASP A 75 -14.16 4.09 6.89
CA ASP A 75 -12.78 3.68 6.76
C ASP A 75 -12.66 2.14 6.82
N ASP A 76 -11.54 1.60 6.36
CA ASP A 76 -11.27 0.17 6.27
C ASP A 76 -9.83 -0.14 6.67
N SER A 77 -9.63 -1.38 7.09
CA SER A 77 -8.30 -1.90 7.37
C SER A 77 -7.46 -1.92 6.09
N PRO A 78 -6.15 -1.60 6.17
CA PRO A 78 -5.22 -1.79 5.05
C PRO A 78 -5.17 -3.25 4.54
N GLN A 79 -5.64 -4.22 5.32
CA GLN A 79 -5.72 -5.64 4.92
C GLN A 79 -7.02 -6.01 4.21
N THR A 80 -8.02 -5.12 4.22
CA THR A 80 -9.31 -5.31 3.54
C THR A 80 -9.55 -4.14 2.59
N PRO A 81 -8.74 -4.00 1.54
CA PRO A 81 -8.90 -2.91 0.59
C PRO A 81 -10.26 -3.01 -0.14
N PRO A 82 -10.72 -1.93 -0.79
CA PRO A 82 -11.90 -2.00 -1.64
C PRO A 82 -11.73 -3.03 -2.77
N PRO A 83 -12.84 -3.56 -3.32
CA PRO A 83 -12.81 -4.52 -4.42
C PRO A 83 -12.07 -3.98 -5.65
N VAL A 84 -11.51 -4.88 -6.46
CA VAL A 84 -10.67 -4.53 -7.61
C VAL A 84 -11.44 -3.76 -8.67
N TRP A 85 -12.72 -4.08 -8.87
CA TRP A 85 -13.55 -3.48 -9.91
C TRP A 85 -14.44 -2.39 -9.33
N LEU A 86 -14.45 -1.22 -9.95
CA LEU A 86 -15.35 -0.14 -9.55
C LEU A 86 -16.82 -0.48 -9.90
N SER A 87 -17.05 -1.05 -11.09
CA SER A 87 -18.40 -1.30 -11.61
C SER A 87 -18.48 -2.61 -12.41
N TRP A 88 -19.69 -3.14 -12.56
CA TRP A 88 -19.93 -4.26 -13.47
C TRP A 88 -19.73 -3.85 -14.93
N THR A 89 -19.89 -2.58 -15.26
CA THR A 89 -19.59 -2.04 -16.59
C THR A 89 -18.10 -2.21 -16.90
N ASP A 90 -17.23 -1.86 -15.95
CA ASP A 90 -15.78 -2.01 -16.07
C ASP A 90 -15.35 -3.48 -16.13
N ALA A 91 -15.90 -4.31 -15.24
CA ALA A 91 -15.62 -5.74 -15.22
C ALA A 91 -16.01 -6.43 -16.55
N ASN A 92 -17.20 -6.15 -17.07
CA ASN A 92 -17.65 -6.72 -18.34
C ASN A 92 -16.82 -6.19 -19.53
N LEU A 93 -16.43 -4.91 -19.51
CA LEU A 93 -15.55 -4.35 -20.54
C LEU A 93 -14.20 -5.08 -20.59
N TRP A 94 -13.64 -5.42 -19.43
CA TRP A 94 -12.45 -6.25 -19.35
C TRP A 94 -12.70 -7.69 -19.84
N LEU A 95 -13.77 -8.34 -19.38
CA LEU A 95 -14.08 -9.73 -19.75
C LEU A 95 -14.28 -9.88 -21.27
N ASP A 96 -15.00 -8.94 -21.89
CA ASP A 96 -15.23 -8.94 -23.34
C ASP A 96 -13.91 -8.75 -24.10
N TRP A 97 -13.07 -7.82 -23.65
CA TRP A 97 -11.74 -7.59 -24.23
C TRP A 97 -10.84 -8.83 -24.06
N ALA A 98 -10.83 -9.43 -22.87
CA ALA A 98 -10.01 -10.60 -22.56
C ALA A 98 -10.42 -11.80 -23.43
N ALA A 99 -11.73 -11.99 -23.63
CA ALA A 99 -12.26 -13.02 -24.52
C ALA A 99 -11.83 -12.80 -25.99
N GLU A 100 -11.88 -11.57 -26.50
CA GLU A 100 -11.39 -11.24 -27.85
C GLU A 100 -9.90 -11.59 -28.00
N LYS A 101 -9.13 -11.39 -26.94
CA LYS A 101 -7.68 -11.54 -26.91
C LYS A 101 -7.23 -12.93 -26.47
N MET A 102 -8.18 -13.83 -26.23
CA MET A 102 -7.95 -15.19 -25.75
C MET A 102 -7.13 -15.22 -24.45
N ILE A 103 -7.32 -14.21 -23.59
CA ILE A 103 -6.79 -14.19 -22.23
C ILE A 103 -7.77 -14.94 -21.32
N ASP A 104 -7.24 -15.84 -20.51
CA ASP A 104 -8.01 -16.56 -19.49
C ASP A 104 -8.26 -15.62 -18.31
N ALA A 105 -9.44 -14.98 -18.29
CA ALA A 105 -9.83 -14.06 -17.23
C ALA A 105 -10.33 -14.84 -16.01
N ALA A 106 -9.99 -14.34 -14.81
CA ALA A 106 -10.57 -14.84 -13.58
C ALA A 106 -12.10 -14.69 -13.59
N VAL A 107 -12.78 -15.58 -12.85
CA VAL A 107 -14.21 -15.40 -12.56
C VAL A 107 -14.34 -14.20 -11.63
N ILE A 108 -15.14 -13.22 -12.04
CA ILE A 108 -15.47 -12.03 -11.25
C ILE A 108 -16.84 -12.27 -10.61
N GLU A 109 -16.93 -12.05 -9.30
CA GLU A 109 -18.16 -12.19 -8.51
C GLU A 109 -18.64 -10.82 -7.98
N ASP A 110 -19.82 -10.78 -7.36
CA ASP A 110 -20.39 -9.53 -6.81
C ASP A 110 -19.50 -8.88 -5.73
N ASP A 111 -18.74 -9.70 -5.00
CA ASP A 111 -17.78 -9.28 -3.97
C ASP A 111 -16.47 -8.74 -4.58
N ASP A 112 -16.24 -8.89 -5.89
CA ASP A 112 -15.10 -8.29 -6.58
C ASP A 112 -15.43 -6.90 -7.15
N VAL A 113 -16.71 -6.49 -7.10
CA VAL A 113 -17.23 -5.29 -7.75
C VAL A 113 -17.85 -4.33 -6.71
N LEU A 114 -17.31 -3.10 -6.62
CA LEU A 114 -17.70 -2.12 -5.61
C LEU A 114 -19.21 -1.81 -5.59
N GLU A 115 -19.83 -1.70 -6.76
CA GLU A 115 -21.27 -1.42 -6.93
C GLU A 115 -22.21 -2.49 -6.36
N THR A 116 -21.76 -3.74 -6.32
CA THR A 116 -22.57 -4.86 -5.80
C THR A 116 -22.06 -5.38 -4.46
N HIS A 117 -20.85 -4.96 -4.06
CA HIS A 117 -20.20 -5.42 -2.85
C HIS A 117 -21.08 -5.14 -1.62
N PRO A 118 -21.35 -6.15 -0.77
CA PRO A 118 -22.29 -6.03 0.34
C PRO A 118 -21.88 -4.96 1.37
N LEU A 119 -20.58 -4.71 1.55
CA LEU A 119 -20.09 -3.68 2.47
C LEU A 119 -20.07 -2.27 1.87
N TYR A 120 -19.97 -2.13 0.54
CA TYR A 120 -19.66 -0.84 -0.07
C TYR A 120 -20.79 -0.25 -0.90
N LYS A 121 -21.67 -1.06 -1.50
CA LYS A 121 -22.69 -0.60 -2.46
C LYS A 121 -23.51 0.62 -2.01
N ASP A 122 -23.72 0.78 -0.70
CA ASP A 122 -24.48 1.88 -0.09
C ASP A 122 -23.58 2.93 0.61
N CYS A 123 -22.26 2.85 0.45
CA CYS A 123 -21.24 3.58 1.20
C CYS A 123 -20.07 4.08 0.33
N PHE A 124 -20.35 4.43 -0.92
CA PHE A 124 -19.39 5.17 -1.74
C PHE A 124 -20.10 6.16 -2.67
N VAL A 125 -19.35 7.15 -3.13
CA VAL A 125 -19.75 8.06 -4.20
C VAL A 125 -18.57 8.31 -5.14
N ARG A 126 -18.87 8.48 -6.42
CA ARG A 126 -17.89 8.92 -7.41
C ARG A 126 -17.67 10.42 -7.25
N ILE A 127 -16.42 10.83 -7.03
CA ILE A 127 -16.01 12.26 -7.09
C ILE A 127 -15.86 12.67 -8.55
N THR A 128 -15.28 11.80 -9.35
CA THR A 128 -15.14 11.95 -10.81
C THR A 128 -15.98 10.88 -11.49
N ALA A 129 -16.79 11.25 -12.48
CA ALA A 129 -17.60 10.28 -13.23
C ALA A 129 -16.74 9.31 -14.06
N ASP A 130 -17.32 8.17 -14.48
CA ASP A 130 -16.58 7.13 -15.21
C ASP A 130 -16.05 7.63 -16.57
N ASP A 131 -16.77 8.54 -17.23
CA ASP A 131 -16.37 9.19 -18.48
C ASP A 131 -15.47 10.42 -18.28
N GLU A 132 -15.33 10.89 -17.04
CA GLU A 132 -14.44 11.98 -16.63
C GLU A 132 -13.08 11.47 -16.11
N ARG A 133 -12.84 10.16 -16.22
CA ARG A 133 -11.56 9.51 -15.90
C ARG A 133 -10.38 10.27 -16.50
N ARG A 134 -9.41 10.59 -15.65
CA ARG A 134 -8.31 11.49 -15.96
C ARG A 134 -7.14 10.73 -16.59
N PRO A 135 -6.60 11.14 -17.76
CA PRO A 135 -5.33 10.64 -18.28
C PRO A 135 -4.20 10.78 -17.26
N ILE A 136 -3.33 9.78 -17.15
CA ILE A 136 -2.16 9.80 -16.26
C ILE A 136 -1.07 10.64 -16.94
N THR A 137 -1.23 11.96 -16.85
CA THR A 137 -0.31 12.97 -17.38
C THR A 137 -0.08 14.04 -16.32
N GLU A 138 1.09 14.67 -16.34
CA GLU A 138 1.40 15.74 -15.39
C GLU A 138 0.46 16.93 -15.60
N ALA A 139 0.15 17.24 -16.87
CA ALA A 139 -0.76 18.31 -17.24
C ALA A 139 -2.17 18.13 -16.65
N GLU A 140 -2.64 16.88 -16.58
CA GLU A 140 -3.92 16.57 -15.95
C GLU A 140 -3.78 16.58 -14.43
N ALA A 141 -2.76 15.93 -13.85
CA ALA A 141 -2.53 15.91 -12.40
C ALA A 141 -2.40 17.32 -11.79
N MET A 142 -1.87 18.30 -12.53
CA MET A 142 -1.77 19.70 -12.10
C MET A 142 -3.11 20.44 -11.96
N LYS A 143 -4.22 19.91 -12.51
CA LYS A 143 -5.54 20.53 -12.28
C LYS A 143 -6.16 19.93 -11.02
N PRO A 144 -6.69 20.78 -10.12
CA PRO A 144 -7.30 20.31 -8.89
C PRO A 144 -8.54 19.47 -9.20
N VAL A 145 -8.75 18.43 -8.40
CA VAL A 145 -10.01 17.68 -8.43
C VAL A 145 -11.02 18.46 -7.60
N VAL A 146 -12.20 18.70 -8.18
CA VAL A 146 -13.29 19.44 -7.54
C VAL A 146 -14.37 18.45 -7.14
N TRP A 147 -14.73 18.43 -5.86
CA TRP A 147 -15.75 17.56 -5.30
C TRP A 147 -16.92 18.37 -4.74
N ASP A 148 -18.10 18.19 -5.30
CA ASP A 148 -19.36 18.73 -4.76
C ASP A 148 -19.96 17.76 -3.74
N THR A 149 -20.18 18.26 -2.52
CA THR A 149 -20.72 17.51 -1.37
C THR A 149 -22.17 17.85 -1.03
N THR A 150 -22.83 18.67 -1.85
CA THR A 150 -24.20 19.15 -1.60
C THR A 150 -25.21 18.01 -1.37
N GLY A 151 -25.07 16.90 -2.09
CA GLY A 151 -25.98 15.74 -1.99
C GLY A 151 -25.60 14.68 -0.95
N LEU A 152 -24.49 14.84 -0.23
CA LEU A 152 -23.97 13.80 0.65
C LEU A 152 -24.64 13.79 2.03
N PRO A 153 -24.83 12.63 2.67
CA PRO A 153 -25.04 12.58 4.10
C PRO A 153 -23.90 13.29 4.86
N ALA A 154 -24.26 14.06 5.90
CA ALA A 154 -23.29 14.60 6.83
C ALA A 154 -22.57 13.46 7.57
N GLY A 155 -21.26 13.61 7.75
CA GLY A 155 -20.40 12.59 8.34
C GLY A 155 -19.00 12.55 7.74
N ALA A 156 -18.28 11.50 8.10
CA ALA A 156 -16.90 11.26 7.69
C ALA A 156 -16.82 10.55 6.33
N TRP A 157 -15.91 11.02 5.48
CA TRP A 157 -15.66 10.50 4.16
C TRP A 157 -14.16 10.32 3.92
N ARG A 158 -13.75 9.09 3.57
CA ARG A 158 -12.39 8.78 3.10
C ARG A 158 -12.33 8.97 1.59
N ILE A 159 -11.23 9.50 1.06
CA ILE A 159 -11.01 9.64 -0.39
C ILE A 159 -9.94 8.63 -0.83
N ASP A 160 -10.19 7.95 -1.95
CA ASP A 160 -9.21 7.08 -2.59
C ASP A 160 -9.09 7.43 -4.08
N GLY A 161 -7.87 7.31 -4.59
CA GLY A 161 -7.56 7.35 -6.01
C GLY A 161 -7.63 5.94 -6.58
N TYR A 162 -8.45 5.73 -7.60
CA TYR A 162 -8.58 4.49 -8.34
C TYR A 162 -7.77 4.59 -9.64
N THR A 163 -6.84 3.67 -9.84
CA THR A 163 -6.10 3.50 -11.09
C THR A 163 -6.78 2.42 -11.92
N TRP A 164 -7.45 2.85 -13.00
CA TRP A 164 -8.10 1.98 -13.96
C TRP A 164 -7.06 1.39 -14.92
N GLU A 165 -6.69 0.15 -14.68
CA GLU A 165 -5.69 -0.59 -15.45
C GLU A 165 -5.95 -2.10 -15.35
N PRO A 166 -7.03 -2.58 -16.01
CA PRO A 166 -7.48 -3.96 -15.84
C PRO A 166 -6.44 -4.98 -16.34
N GLU A 167 -6.32 -6.14 -15.72
CA GLU A 167 -7.05 -6.59 -14.51
C GLU A 167 -6.46 -6.09 -13.19
N LEU A 168 -5.35 -5.34 -13.22
CA LEU A 168 -4.56 -4.95 -12.06
C LEU A 168 -4.94 -3.56 -11.52
N ASN A 169 -6.24 -3.29 -11.44
CA ASN A 169 -6.73 -2.03 -10.89
C ASN A 169 -6.21 -1.83 -9.45
N ARG A 170 -5.88 -0.58 -9.10
CA ARG A 170 -5.27 -0.26 -7.81
C ARG A 170 -5.95 0.91 -7.12
N TRP A 171 -6.04 0.79 -5.79
CA TRP A 171 -6.47 1.87 -4.90
C TRP A 171 -5.27 2.56 -4.24
N SER A 172 -5.35 3.87 -4.15
CA SER A 172 -4.38 4.74 -3.48
C SER A 172 -5.14 5.60 -2.47
N ARG A 173 -5.14 5.18 -1.21
CA ARG A 173 -5.85 5.87 -0.13
C ARG A 173 -5.24 7.25 0.15
N ARG A 174 -6.08 8.28 0.23
CA ARG A 174 -5.67 9.62 0.67
C ARG A 174 -5.46 9.63 2.19
N PRO A 175 -4.36 10.21 2.70
CA PRO A 175 -4.25 10.47 4.13
C PRO A 175 -5.36 11.38 4.65
N GLY A 176 -5.73 11.20 5.91
CA GLY A 176 -6.75 12.00 6.58
C GLY A 176 -8.19 11.64 6.18
N VAL A 177 -9.12 12.47 6.65
CA VAL A 177 -10.57 12.31 6.43
C VAL A 177 -11.23 13.64 6.09
N VAL A 178 -12.32 13.59 5.32
CA VAL A 178 -13.18 14.74 5.08
C VAL A 178 -14.43 14.62 5.95
N HIS A 179 -14.71 15.63 6.76
CA HIS A 179 -15.91 15.67 7.59
C HIS A 179 -16.91 16.68 7.01
N VAL A 180 -17.94 16.18 6.34
CA VAL A 180 -19.03 16.99 5.78
C VAL A 180 -20.06 17.29 6.87
N VAL A 181 -20.35 18.57 7.11
CA VAL A 181 -21.33 19.01 8.11
C VAL A 181 -22.27 20.08 7.55
N ASP A 182 -23.46 20.16 8.14
CA ASP A 182 -24.46 21.18 7.82
C ASP A 182 -24.45 22.36 8.79
N ASP A 183 -23.86 22.17 9.96
CA ASP A 183 -23.74 23.15 11.04
C ASP A 183 -22.38 22.97 11.73
N PRO A 184 -21.74 24.05 12.22
CA PRO A 184 -20.49 23.96 12.97
C PRO A 184 -20.61 23.14 14.28
N ASP A 185 -21.81 22.99 14.86
CA ASP A 185 -22.06 22.18 16.05
C ASP A 185 -21.65 20.71 15.81
N PRO A 186 -20.72 20.14 16.59
CA PRO A 186 -20.36 18.72 16.52
C PRO A 186 -21.53 17.75 16.72
N ALA A 187 -22.65 18.17 17.31
CA ALA A 187 -23.84 17.34 17.40
C ALA A 187 -24.54 17.12 16.04
N SER A 188 -24.34 18.03 15.09
CA SER A 188 -25.03 18.01 13.78
C SER A 188 -24.62 16.83 12.87
N ALA A 189 -23.45 16.25 13.10
CA ALA A 189 -22.91 15.15 12.30
C ALA A 189 -22.33 14.04 13.19
N PRO A 190 -22.28 12.78 12.70
CA PRO A 190 -21.57 11.68 13.37
C PRO A 190 -20.09 12.03 13.61
N PRO A 191 -19.41 11.34 14.55
CA PRO A 191 -17.99 11.56 14.76
C PRO A 191 -17.16 11.27 13.51
N ALA A 192 -16.05 11.98 13.36
CA ALA A 192 -15.05 11.74 12.32
C ALA A 192 -13.66 11.61 12.95
N ALA A 193 -12.81 10.80 12.34
CA ALA A 193 -11.46 10.58 12.82
C ALA A 193 -10.52 10.21 11.67
N ALA A 194 -9.23 10.49 11.84
CA ALA A 194 -8.20 9.91 11.00
C ALA A 194 -6.95 9.63 11.85
N LEU A 195 -6.28 8.53 11.52
CA LEU A 195 -5.02 8.15 12.14
C LEU A 195 -3.87 8.40 11.17
N THR A 196 -2.73 8.75 11.74
CA THR A 196 -1.48 8.97 11.01
C THR A 196 -0.41 8.04 11.56
N ASN A 197 0.33 7.40 10.67
CA ASN A 197 1.55 6.69 11.00
C ASN A 197 2.58 6.83 9.88
N PRO A 198 3.87 6.87 10.20
CA PRO A 198 4.91 6.84 9.18
C PRO A 198 4.85 5.50 8.45
N GLU A 199 5.17 5.53 7.15
CA GLU A 199 5.38 4.31 6.37
C GLU A 199 6.51 3.49 7.01
N GLY A 200 6.31 2.18 7.14
CA GLY A 200 7.28 1.29 7.78
C GLY A 200 7.39 1.47 9.29
N ALA A 201 6.38 2.03 9.96
CA ALA A 201 6.32 2.09 11.42
C ALA A 201 6.61 0.71 12.04
N PHE A 202 7.49 0.69 13.03
CA PHE A 202 7.85 -0.52 13.77
C PHE A 202 7.99 -0.26 15.27
N VAL A 203 7.88 -1.33 16.05
CA VAL A 203 8.04 -1.31 17.52
C VAL A 203 8.60 -2.65 17.99
N PHE A 204 9.32 -2.66 19.11
CA PHE A 204 9.76 -3.89 19.77
C PHE A 204 8.79 -4.31 20.88
N PRO A 205 8.69 -5.61 21.20
CA PRO A 205 8.00 -6.11 22.38
C PRO A 205 8.30 -5.32 23.66
N GLY A 206 7.25 -4.90 24.34
CA GLY A 206 7.36 -4.13 25.59
C GLY A 206 7.65 -2.64 25.42
N GLU A 207 7.93 -2.16 24.21
CA GLU A 207 7.96 -0.73 23.91
C GLU A 207 6.57 -0.21 23.54
N SER A 208 6.25 1.02 23.92
CA SER A 208 4.98 1.64 23.57
C SER A 208 5.10 2.40 22.25
N TYR A 209 4.25 2.04 21.29
CA TYR A 209 3.98 2.81 20.09
C TYR A 209 2.81 3.78 20.37
N VAL A 210 3.00 5.07 20.12
CA VAL A 210 1.92 6.06 20.28
C VAL A 210 1.19 6.21 18.95
N LEU A 211 -0.08 5.84 18.96
CA LEU A 211 -0.97 6.04 17.84
C LEU A 211 -1.52 7.47 17.87
N GLU A 212 -1.20 8.23 16.84
CA GLU A 212 -1.57 9.64 16.69
C GLU A 212 -2.61 9.85 15.61
N GLY A 213 -3.39 10.92 15.75
CA GLY A 213 -4.39 11.30 14.77
C GLY A 213 -5.21 12.50 15.22
N CYS A 214 -6.31 12.71 14.53
CA CYS A 214 -7.27 13.78 14.80
C CYS A 214 -8.68 13.22 14.87
N ALA A 215 -9.52 13.92 15.63
CA ALA A 215 -10.91 13.57 15.85
C ALA A 215 -11.77 14.82 15.91
N ARG A 216 -12.99 14.73 15.40
CA ARG A 216 -14.05 15.71 15.63
C ARG A 216 -15.30 14.98 16.04
N ALA A 217 -15.69 15.16 17.29
CA ALA A 217 -16.85 14.51 17.90
C ALA A 217 -17.43 15.40 18.99
N MET A 218 -18.60 15.03 19.51
CA MET A 218 -19.25 15.78 20.59
C MET A 218 -18.43 15.71 21.90
N PRO A 219 -18.49 16.75 22.76
CA PRO A 219 -17.94 16.66 24.11
C PRO A 219 -18.49 15.46 24.88
N GLY A 220 -17.62 14.72 25.56
CA GLY A 220 -17.97 13.48 26.26
C GLY A 220 -17.91 12.22 25.39
N SER A 221 -17.38 12.31 24.17
CA SER A 221 -17.07 11.14 23.34
C SER A 221 -15.94 10.30 23.95
N THR A 222 -15.92 9.02 23.60
CA THR A 222 -14.90 8.04 24.02
C THR A 222 -14.09 7.58 22.83
N ILE A 223 -12.77 7.46 22.98
CA ILE A 223 -11.88 6.78 22.04
C ILE A 223 -11.56 5.38 22.56
N THR A 224 -11.66 4.38 21.70
CA THR A 224 -11.32 2.99 22.05
C THR A 224 -10.36 2.42 21.02
N GLY A 225 -9.19 1.98 21.49
CA GLY A 225 -8.13 1.43 20.66
C GLY A 225 -8.21 -0.10 20.58
N TYR A 226 -8.08 -0.62 19.37
CA TYR A 226 -8.04 -2.05 19.06
C TYR A 226 -6.81 -2.42 18.24
N TRP A 227 -6.37 -3.66 18.37
CA TRP A 227 -5.34 -4.24 17.54
C TRP A 227 -5.75 -5.65 17.09
N ALA A 228 -5.19 -6.13 15.99
CA ALA A 228 -5.31 -7.51 15.54
C ALA A 228 -4.07 -7.91 14.73
N LEU A 229 -3.79 -9.21 14.61
CA LEU A 229 -2.83 -9.72 13.63
C LEU A 229 -3.38 -9.49 12.22
N ALA A 230 -2.50 -9.12 11.28
CA ALA A 230 -2.89 -8.74 9.93
C ALA A 230 -3.54 -9.89 9.12
N ASP A 231 -3.21 -11.14 9.43
CA ASP A 231 -3.67 -12.33 8.72
C ASP A 231 -5.07 -12.82 9.15
N THR A 232 -5.44 -12.58 10.40
CA THR A 232 -6.66 -13.13 11.04
C THR A 232 -7.68 -12.07 11.39
N LEU A 233 -7.25 -10.84 11.68
CA LEU A 233 -8.09 -9.71 12.08
C LEU A 233 -9.00 -9.99 13.30
N GLU A 234 -8.52 -10.80 14.25
CA GLU A 234 -9.17 -11.01 15.56
C GLU A 234 -8.93 -9.81 16.49
N TRP A 235 -9.90 -8.88 16.52
CA TRP A 235 -9.79 -7.61 17.23
C TRP A 235 -9.73 -7.76 18.76
N GLN A 236 -8.69 -7.19 19.35
CA GLN A 236 -8.48 -7.09 20.79
C GLN A 236 -8.39 -5.62 21.21
N GLN A 237 -9.12 -5.25 22.27
CA GLN A 237 -9.07 -3.90 22.83
C GLN A 237 -7.80 -3.73 23.66
N PHE A 238 -7.09 -2.61 23.48
CA PHE A 238 -5.92 -2.26 24.29
C PHE A 238 -6.08 -0.98 25.11
N ALA A 239 -6.98 -0.07 24.71
CA ALA A 239 -7.22 1.19 25.42
C ALA A 239 -8.67 1.65 25.30
N SER A 240 -9.17 2.40 26.29
CA SER A 240 -10.44 3.12 26.22
C SER A 240 -10.38 4.35 27.13
N GLU A 241 -10.47 5.53 26.54
CA GLU A 241 -10.23 6.81 27.20
C GLU A 241 -11.23 7.87 26.72
N PRO A 242 -11.56 8.89 27.52
CA PRO A 242 -12.36 10.01 27.04
C PRO A 242 -11.59 10.80 25.97
N LEU A 243 -12.27 11.20 24.90
CA LEU A 243 -11.69 12.11 23.91
C LEU A 243 -11.47 13.49 24.55
N THR A 244 -10.22 13.95 24.56
CA THR A 244 -9.87 15.29 25.05
C THR A 244 -9.39 16.17 23.91
N GLY A 245 -10.14 17.22 23.60
CA GLY A 245 -9.86 18.09 22.45
C GLY A 245 -10.16 17.39 21.11
N GLU A 246 -9.32 17.68 20.11
CA GLU A 246 -9.48 17.20 18.72
C GLU A 246 -8.32 16.29 18.27
N SER A 247 -7.45 15.88 19.21
CA SER A 247 -6.29 15.03 18.94
C SER A 247 -6.49 13.63 19.50
N ILE A 248 -6.02 12.62 18.76
CA ILE A 248 -5.93 11.24 19.22
C ILE A 248 -4.48 10.98 19.62
N SER A 249 -4.28 10.39 20.80
CA SER A 249 -2.99 9.93 21.29
C SER A 249 -3.22 8.70 22.16
N LEU A 250 -3.05 7.50 21.61
CA LEU A 250 -3.26 6.24 22.32
C LEU A 250 -1.98 5.41 22.33
N ALA A 251 -1.49 5.06 23.51
CA ALA A 251 -0.32 4.19 23.64
C ALA A 251 -0.72 2.72 23.43
N PHE A 252 -0.08 2.05 22.48
CA PHE A 252 -0.18 0.63 22.25
C PHE A 252 1.14 -0.03 22.61
N THR A 253 1.11 -1.06 23.46
CA THR A 253 2.29 -1.88 23.77
C THR A 253 2.00 -3.29 23.27
N PRO A 254 2.71 -3.77 22.23
CA PRO A 254 2.48 -5.11 21.68
C PRO A 254 2.84 -6.17 22.72
N PRO A 255 2.02 -7.22 22.87
CA PRO A 255 2.40 -8.39 23.66
C PRO A 255 3.68 -9.05 23.11
N PRO A 256 4.54 -9.63 23.94
CA PRO A 256 5.79 -10.24 23.46
C PRO A 256 5.59 -11.44 22.55
N GLU A 257 4.47 -12.14 22.66
CA GLU A 257 4.15 -13.34 21.88
C GLU A 257 3.82 -13.10 20.41
N ILE A 258 3.62 -11.85 19.98
CA ILE A 258 3.29 -11.51 18.59
C ILE A 258 4.49 -11.04 17.77
N ALA A 259 5.71 -11.14 18.30
CA ALA A 259 6.90 -10.90 17.49
C ALA A 259 7.40 -12.21 16.85
N PRO A 260 7.81 -12.21 15.57
CA PRO A 260 7.73 -11.12 14.59
C PRO A 260 6.44 -11.21 13.73
N ASP A 261 5.57 -10.21 13.80
CA ASP A 261 4.36 -10.12 12.96
C ASP A 261 3.98 -8.68 12.61
N PHE A 262 3.02 -8.54 11.69
CA PHE A 262 2.35 -7.27 11.40
C PHE A 262 1.02 -7.18 12.14
N VAL A 263 0.79 -6.04 12.78
CA VAL A 263 -0.51 -5.75 13.41
C VAL A 263 -1.24 -4.64 12.69
N VAL A 264 -2.56 -4.77 12.67
CA VAL A 264 -3.49 -3.71 12.27
C VAL A 264 -3.98 -3.02 13.54
N LEU A 265 -3.88 -1.70 13.58
CA LEU A 265 -4.50 -0.89 14.62
C LEU A 265 -5.81 -0.30 14.12
N ARG A 266 -6.76 -0.12 15.03
CA ARG A 266 -8.04 0.57 14.79
C ARG A 266 -8.37 1.45 15.98
N VAL A 267 -8.98 2.61 15.73
CA VAL A 267 -9.61 3.42 16.77
C VAL A 267 -11.07 3.60 16.43
N ASP A 268 -11.93 3.34 17.42
CA ASP A 268 -13.35 3.65 17.35
C ASP A 268 -13.62 4.89 18.21
N ILE A 269 -14.28 5.89 17.64
CA ILE A 269 -14.77 7.06 18.36
C ILE A 269 -16.28 6.95 18.50
N THR A 270 -16.76 6.90 19.74
CA THR A 270 -18.19 6.83 20.05
C THR A 270 -18.62 8.09 20.78
N ASP A 271 -19.64 8.76 20.26
CA ASP A 271 -20.19 9.98 20.86
C ASP A 271 -21.28 9.69 21.91
N PRO A 272 -21.73 10.70 22.69
CA PRO A 272 -22.81 10.53 23.66
C PRO A 272 -24.16 10.11 23.05
N MET A 273 -24.36 10.32 21.75
CA MET A 273 -25.53 9.86 21.00
C MET A 273 -25.39 8.41 20.51
N GLN A 274 -24.32 7.71 20.89
CA GLN A 274 -24.01 6.33 20.50
C GLN A 274 -23.73 6.16 19.00
N ARG A 275 -23.35 7.24 18.31
CA ARG A 275 -22.84 7.16 16.93
C ARG A 275 -21.35 6.83 17.00
N THR A 276 -20.90 5.89 16.17
CA THR A 276 -19.51 5.42 16.16
C THR A 276 -18.89 5.57 14.77
N TYR A 277 -17.63 5.99 14.73
CA TYR A 277 -16.79 5.96 13.54
C TYR A 277 -15.49 5.22 13.83
N SER A 278 -15.15 4.26 12.97
CA SER A 278 -13.92 3.49 13.03
C SER A 278 -12.91 4.08 12.05
N THR A 279 -11.65 4.19 12.47
CA THR A 279 -10.54 4.65 11.63
C THR A 279 -9.32 3.76 11.82
N TYR A 280 -8.49 3.69 10.77
CA TYR A 280 -7.31 2.85 10.69
C TYR A 280 -6.11 3.70 10.23
N PRO A 281 -4.89 3.40 10.70
CA PRO A 281 -3.68 3.96 10.11
C PRO A 281 -3.54 3.51 8.64
N VAL A 282 -2.79 4.28 7.85
CA VAL A 282 -2.60 3.99 6.42
C VAL A 282 -1.71 2.77 6.22
N SER A 283 -0.71 2.58 7.09
CA SER A 283 0.23 1.45 7.02
C SER A 283 0.08 0.51 8.21
N LEU A 284 0.50 -0.74 8.06
CA LEU A 284 0.61 -1.70 9.16
C LEU A 284 1.71 -1.29 10.14
N LEU A 285 1.59 -1.73 11.39
CA LEU A 285 2.68 -1.62 12.37
C LEU A 285 3.45 -2.95 12.38
N SER A 286 4.77 -2.87 12.20
CA SER A 286 5.66 -4.04 12.26
C SER A 286 6.12 -4.27 13.70
N VAL A 287 5.89 -5.46 14.24
CA VAL A 287 6.44 -5.85 15.56
C VAL A 287 7.68 -6.71 15.32
N LEU A 288 8.84 -6.19 15.70
CA LEU A 288 10.11 -6.85 15.44
C LEU A 288 10.58 -7.61 16.68
N GLU A 289 11.21 -8.78 16.50
CA GLU A 289 11.93 -9.42 17.59
C GLU A 289 13.06 -8.48 18.08
N PRO A 290 13.32 -8.39 19.40
CA PRO A 290 14.50 -7.69 19.88
C PRO A 290 15.72 -8.31 19.22
N ALA A 291 16.61 -7.49 18.69
CA ALA A 291 17.87 -7.97 18.12
C ALA A 291 18.57 -8.84 19.18
N GLY A 292 18.69 -10.14 18.88
CA GLY A 292 19.27 -11.07 19.83
C GLY A 292 20.69 -10.64 20.18
N THR A 293 20.96 -10.47 21.48
CA THR A 293 22.21 -10.97 22.04
C THR A 293 22.23 -12.47 21.81
N SER A 294 22.53 -12.90 20.59
CA SER A 294 22.86 -14.29 20.34
C SER A 294 24.05 -14.61 21.24
N THR A 295 23.82 -15.33 22.33
CA THR A 295 24.84 -16.11 23.04
C THR A 295 25.30 -17.30 22.17
N GLY A 296 25.50 -17.06 20.87
CA GLY A 296 26.48 -17.76 20.06
C GLY A 296 27.73 -16.91 20.13
N GLY A 297 28.71 -17.34 20.92
CA GLY A 297 29.92 -16.57 21.19
C GLY A 297 30.66 -16.22 19.92
N CYS A 298 30.47 -15.00 19.45
CA CYS A 298 31.43 -14.20 18.71
C CYS A 298 31.27 -12.77 19.23
N SER A 299 32.16 -12.40 20.14
CA SER A 299 32.33 -11.02 20.60
C SER A 299 32.65 -10.09 19.43
N ASP A 300 32.02 -8.93 19.44
CA ASP A 300 32.31 -7.70 18.70
C ASP A 300 33.36 -7.78 17.57
N SER A 301 32.86 -7.65 16.34
CA SER A 301 33.39 -6.60 15.46
C SER A 301 32.35 -6.26 14.40
N GLY A 302 31.85 -5.02 14.47
CA GLY A 302 31.04 -4.46 13.39
C GLY A 302 31.87 -4.29 12.14
N SER A 303 31.46 -4.94 11.04
CA SER A 303 31.64 -4.47 9.66
C SER A 303 30.90 -5.42 8.73
N PHE A 304 29.82 -4.96 8.10
CA PHE A 304 28.99 -5.75 7.18
C PHE A 304 29.64 -5.97 5.79
N LEU A 305 30.91 -5.58 5.59
CA LEU A 305 31.54 -5.64 4.26
C LEU A 305 33.01 -6.10 4.33
N GLN A 306 33.23 -7.40 4.52
CA GLN A 306 34.36 -8.21 4.05
C GLN A 306 34.21 -9.58 4.69
N GLY A 307 34.06 -10.65 3.92
CA GLY A 307 35.22 -11.44 3.53
C GLY A 307 35.18 -12.74 4.34
N ASP A 308 35.40 -13.85 3.66
CA ASP A 308 35.42 -15.20 4.19
C ASP A 308 36.38 -15.39 5.38
N GLU A 309 35.88 -15.85 6.52
CA GLU A 309 36.77 -16.52 7.49
C GLU A 309 36.05 -17.70 8.13
N THR A 310 36.43 -18.87 7.63
CA THR A 310 36.10 -20.20 8.15
C THR A 310 36.59 -20.35 9.59
N CYS A 311 35.73 -20.80 10.49
CA CYS A 311 36.11 -21.20 11.85
C CYS A 311 37.16 -22.32 11.84
N GLY A 312 38.41 -21.97 12.13
CA GLY A 312 39.53 -22.90 12.24
C GLY A 312 39.49 -23.72 13.53
N THR A 313 39.45 -25.04 13.40
CA THR A 313 39.57 -26.01 14.50
C THR A 313 41.00 -26.05 15.04
N SER A 314 41.09 -26.07 16.37
CA SER A 314 42.29 -26.03 17.22
C SER A 314 43.40 -27.03 16.88
N GLY A 315 44.65 -26.56 16.98
CA GLY A 315 45.86 -27.39 16.94
C GLY A 315 47.07 -26.73 17.59
N SER A 316 47.21 -26.92 18.91
CA SER A 316 48.43 -27.16 19.71
C SER A 316 49.70 -26.27 19.62
N THR A 317 50.32 -26.14 20.80
CA THR A 317 51.75 -25.90 21.13
C THR A 317 52.32 -24.47 21.27
N THR A 318 52.52 -24.11 22.55
CA THR A 318 53.73 -23.58 23.26
C THR A 318 54.38 -22.24 22.93
N ASP A 319 54.63 -21.54 24.05
CA ASP A 319 55.76 -20.68 24.43
C ASP A 319 55.90 -19.25 23.89
N GLY A 320 56.01 -18.33 24.86
CA GLY A 320 57.10 -17.36 24.88
C GLY A 320 56.75 -15.88 24.67
N ASP A 321 57.12 -15.08 25.68
CA ASP A 321 57.56 -13.69 25.60
C ASP A 321 56.56 -12.52 25.42
N THR A 322 56.25 -11.90 26.57
CA THR A 322 56.39 -10.44 26.84
C THR A 322 57.77 -9.93 26.36
N PRO A 323 58.02 -8.62 26.01
CA PRO A 323 57.40 -7.46 26.66
C PRO A 323 57.34 -6.10 25.88
N THR A 324 56.83 -5.09 26.60
CA THR A 324 57.23 -3.66 26.66
C THR A 324 56.78 -2.62 25.62
N THR A 325 56.11 -1.58 26.17
CA THR A 325 56.34 -0.10 26.02
C THR A 325 56.09 0.54 24.64
N ASP A 326 55.66 1.80 24.48
CA ASP A 326 55.51 2.94 25.37
C ASP A 326 54.57 3.98 24.71
N ALA A 327 53.93 4.77 25.56
CA ALA A 327 53.70 6.23 25.49
C ALA A 327 53.34 7.00 24.17
N SER A 328 52.18 7.67 24.26
CA SER A 328 52.01 9.15 24.21
C SER A 328 51.84 9.94 22.90
N ALA A 329 50.74 10.73 22.94
CA ALA A 329 50.60 12.16 22.60
C ALA A 329 50.30 12.60 21.15
N GLY A 330 49.05 13.05 20.95
CA GLY A 330 48.75 14.47 20.72
C GLY A 330 48.67 15.00 19.27
N PRO A 331 47.98 16.15 19.05
CA PRO A 331 47.08 16.35 17.91
C PRO A 331 47.41 17.55 16.97
N GLY A 332 46.71 17.67 15.83
CA GLY A 332 46.65 18.87 14.97
C GLY A 332 46.16 18.52 13.55
N ALA A 333 44.97 18.93 13.11
CA ALA A 333 44.54 20.25 12.60
C ALA A 333 44.95 20.55 11.13
N SER A 334 43.91 20.65 10.25
CA SER A 334 43.78 21.45 9.00
C SER A 334 44.84 21.26 7.89
N THR A 335 44.57 21.24 6.57
CA THR A 335 43.82 22.20 5.74
C THR A 335 43.81 21.72 4.26
N SER A 336 42.70 21.99 3.55
CA SER A 336 42.53 22.38 2.11
C SER A 336 43.49 21.94 0.96
N SER A 337 42.90 21.46 -0.14
CA SER A 337 43.19 21.81 -1.57
C SER A 337 42.20 21.04 -2.48
N SER A 338 41.23 21.63 -3.22
CA SER A 338 41.25 22.47 -4.44
C SER A 338 41.74 21.78 -5.74
N SER A 339 40.80 21.48 -6.66
CA SER A 339 40.84 21.55 -8.15
C SER A 339 39.52 20.93 -8.65
N THR A 340 38.59 21.54 -9.39
CA THR A 340 38.51 22.45 -10.57
C THR A 340 38.71 21.77 -11.93
N GLY A 341 37.62 21.75 -12.72
CA GLY A 341 37.56 21.66 -14.19
C GLY A 341 37.54 20.24 -14.77
N ASP A 342 36.82 19.89 -15.84
CA ASP A 342 35.92 20.61 -16.73
C ASP A 342 35.16 19.57 -17.59
N GLU A 343 34.07 20.02 -18.20
CA GLU A 343 33.19 19.33 -19.15
C GLU A 343 33.90 18.70 -20.36
N ALA A 344 33.34 17.60 -20.89
CA ALA A 344 33.19 17.39 -22.33
C ALA A 344 32.20 16.26 -22.66
N THR A 345 31.21 16.62 -23.46
CA THR A 345 30.25 15.78 -24.18
C THR A 345 30.91 14.88 -25.23
N THR A 346 30.53 13.61 -25.36
CA THR A 346 30.43 12.89 -26.67
C THR A 346 29.64 11.59 -26.51
N ALA A 347 28.65 11.36 -27.38
CA ALA A 347 28.10 10.05 -27.72
C ALA A 347 28.26 9.84 -29.25
N PRO A 348 28.04 8.64 -29.84
CA PRO A 348 28.05 7.28 -29.29
C PRO A 348 29.06 6.36 -30.01
N GLY A 349 29.52 5.30 -29.33
CA GLY A 349 30.37 4.25 -29.89
C GLY A 349 29.68 2.89 -29.84
N THR A 350 29.55 2.26 -31.00
CA THR A 350 28.95 0.94 -31.23
C THR A 350 29.79 -0.22 -30.67
N GLY A 351 29.08 -1.18 -30.07
CA GLY A 351 29.46 -2.60 -30.07
C GLY A 351 30.24 -3.09 -28.85
N THR A 352 29.61 -3.98 -28.07
CA THR A 352 30.03 -5.38 -27.83
C THR A 352 29.27 -5.89 -26.61
N GLU A 353 28.49 -6.97 -26.77
CA GLU A 353 27.84 -7.70 -25.68
C GLU A 353 28.84 -8.11 -24.58
N PRO A 354 28.38 -8.17 -23.33
CA PRO A 354 28.66 -9.37 -22.56
C PRO A 354 27.40 -9.93 -21.88
N SER A 355 27.06 -11.15 -22.30
CA SER A 355 26.77 -12.32 -21.46
C SER A 355 26.02 -12.08 -20.15
N GLY A 356 24.74 -12.43 -20.15
CA GLY A 356 23.91 -12.55 -18.96
C GLY A 356 24.38 -13.62 -17.98
N CYS A 357 24.20 -13.31 -16.70
CA CYS A 357 24.28 -14.28 -15.60
C CYS A 357 22.92 -14.97 -15.45
N GLY A 358 22.83 -16.21 -15.91
CA GLY A 358 21.73 -17.11 -15.59
C GLY A 358 21.97 -17.81 -14.25
N CYS A 359 21.01 -17.73 -13.34
CA CYS A 359 20.98 -18.57 -12.15
C CYS A 359 20.62 -20.00 -12.53
N ARG A 360 21.59 -20.92 -12.42
CA ARG A 360 21.36 -22.37 -12.39
C ARG A 360 20.93 -22.76 -10.98
N SER A 361 19.72 -23.27 -10.80
CA SER A 361 19.37 -24.12 -9.66
C SER A 361 19.42 -25.59 -10.13
N GLY A 362 20.33 -26.35 -9.52
CA GLY A 362 20.50 -27.78 -9.79
C GLY A 362 19.53 -28.62 -8.98
N GLY A 363 18.66 -29.34 -9.70
CA GLY A 363 18.35 -30.77 -9.57
C GLY A 363 18.15 -31.45 -8.21
N GLY A 364 16.92 -31.89 -7.98
CA GLY A 364 16.51 -33.04 -7.17
C GLY A 364 15.06 -32.84 -6.68
N SER A 365 14.05 -33.67 -6.94
CA SER A 365 13.94 -35.03 -7.49
C SER A 365 12.57 -35.16 -8.20
N ALA A 366 12.54 -35.88 -9.31
CA ALA A 366 11.33 -36.19 -10.05
C ALA A 366 10.67 -37.46 -9.50
N GLY A 367 9.38 -37.39 -9.18
CA GLY A 367 8.54 -38.55 -8.93
C GLY A 367 7.15 -38.10 -8.46
N TRP A 368 6.12 -38.49 -9.22
CA TRP A 368 4.68 -38.35 -8.91
C TRP A 368 3.95 -37.09 -9.42
N ALA A 369 3.79 -36.93 -10.74
CA ALA A 369 2.72 -36.10 -11.30
C ALA A 369 2.27 -36.53 -12.71
N ALA A 370 2.04 -37.84 -12.93
CA ALA A 370 1.56 -38.36 -14.22
C ALA A 370 0.15 -38.99 -14.16
N LEU A 371 -0.67 -38.69 -13.14
CA LEU A 371 -1.95 -39.39 -12.94
C LEU A 371 -3.14 -38.51 -12.52
N LEU A 372 -3.22 -37.25 -12.99
CA LEU A 372 -4.42 -36.41 -12.79
C LEU A 372 -4.90 -35.68 -14.07
N LEU A 373 -4.56 -36.19 -15.26
CA LEU A 373 -5.05 -35.66 -16.54
C LEU A 373 -6.20 -36.47 -17.18
N LEU A 374 -6.86 -37.34 -16.43
CA LEU A 374 -8.02 -38.10 -16.92
C LEU A 374 -9.11 -38.17 -15.85
N GLY A 375 -9.89 -37.11 -15.69
CA GLY A 375 -11.12 -37.27 -14.93
C GLY A 375 -11.93 -36.05 -14.55
N PHE A 376 -12.20 -35.07 -15.42
CA PHE A 376 -13.43 -34.27 -15.29
C PHE A 376 -14.04 -33.78 -16.62
N ALA A 377 -13.78 -34.48 -17.73
CA ALA A 377 -14.57 -34.36 -18.95
C ALA A 377 -15.75 -35.35 -18.95
N ARG A 378 -16.71 -35.20 -18.01
CA ARG A 378 -18.06 -35.78 -18.14
C ARG A 378 -19.01 -35.30 -17.03
N ARG A 379 -19.79 -34.25 -17.33
CA ARG A 379 -21.25 -34.18 -17.10
C ARG A 379 -21.79 -32.80 -17.47
N ARG A 380 -22.24 -32.67 -18.72
CA ARG A 380 -23.30 -31.73 -19.13
C ARG A 380 -24.53 -32.55 -19.55
N ARG A 381 -25.72 -32.03 -19.18
CA ARG A 381 -27.11 -32.44 -19.50
C ARG A 381 -27.63 -33.58 -18.60
N VAL A 382 -28.79 -33.51 -17.93
CA VAL A 382 -30.18 -33.08 -18.26
C VAL A 382 -30.88 -32.80 -16.88
N THR A 383 -31.83 -31.88 -16.63
CA THR A 383 -33.22 -31.74 -17.16
C THR A 383 -33.87 -30.44 -16.66
N ARG A 384 -34.75 -29.86 -17.48
CA ARG A 384 -35.83 -28.94 -17.08
C ARG A 384 -36.88 -29.66 -16.22
N ALA A 385 -37.45 -28.94 -15.25
CA ALA A 385 -38.89 -28.89 -14.96
C ALA A 385 -39.20 -27.45 -14.53
#